data_AF-A0A7I8I523-F1
#
_entry.id   AF-A0A7I8I523-F1
#
_cell.length_a   1.000
_cell.length_b   1.000
_cell.length_c   1.000
_cell.angle_alpha   90.00
_cell.angle_beta   90.00
_cell.angle_gamma   90.00
#
_symmetry.space_group_name_H-M   'P 1'
#
loop_
_entity.id
_entity.type
_entity.pdbx_description
1 polymer ?
#
loop_
_entity_poly.entity_id
_entity_poly.type
_entity_poly.pdbx_seq_one_letter_code
_entity_poly.pdbx_strand_id
1 'polypeptide(L)'
;MLPLAPLAGAGDPARPHRLRWSIAVALALVGCVALGLGLRGGARATRLVAGRAVQAAATRTGALRWPPRSSSAPATSEPSLPTAPGASEPFAAPAAPHGPAAVLWTGLAALLGAALAAVLALRQRPQPSTPLWAMATTTGASDPPMLVVAPGLPSWDALQERVLATPTGQHLQRQVELRAVGEGDPHIDTALRLFGRPESDIRVTLYRDTAGWCPYCQKVWMLFEEKRIPYRTVKINMRSYGDKPAWFLNKIPSGLLPVIEIDGKMITESLDIMQLLDSMYAAQPPEMVPTDDGLRKKAEELLRLERRLFGDWCSLIFRPSGLFGGADGPKKNFETTLQKVDMALGATEGPWFLGGADPSLVDLQYVSHVERMLASCLYWKGMKIRRSGKYPNLDRWFDAFELRPSYQATKSDYYTHVMDIPPQYGQGFFDVNDEVKVAREYLEGGSWRLPLALSEDSLEPLTAPFNRGEEAARLEAAFKLCRNHEAVVRFAARGCGKPGSKKFQAPLADPYAVPNDHYLPDVDALLRSVVQTLLDGNALTTYRQGPRLVKDGIPFQDRQNLVKCLEYLRDRVGVPRDMGFPAAMQLRAHLNEAVLALGGRP
;
A
#
# COMPACT_ATOMS: atom_id res chain seq x y z
N MET A 1 -51.34 -1.47 43.70
CA MET A 1 -52.57 -0.75 44.11
C MET A 1 -52.71 0.51 43.26
N LEU A 2 -53.68 0.51 42.34
CA LEU A 2 -54.34 1.70 41.76
C LEU A 2 -55.44 2.16 42.75
N PRO A 3 -55.99 3.40 42.74
CA PRO A 3 -56.81 4.03 41.65
C PRO A 3 -56.49 5.54 41.36
N LEU A 4 -56.70 6.13 40.16
CA LEU A 4 -57.94 6.62 39.45
C LEU A 4 -58.72 7.71 40.22
N ALA A 5 -59.26 8.84 39.71
CA ALA A 5 -59.41 9.57 38.41
C ALA A 5 -60.13 10.95 38.75
N PRO A 6 -60.96 11.64 37.93
CA PRO A 6 -61.05 11.95 36.48
C PRO A 6 -61.41 13.44 36.14
N LEU A 7 -61.60 13.77 34.85
CA LEU A 7 -62.65 14.61 34.20
C LEU A 7 -62.10 15.21 32.87
N ALA A 8 -62.79 15.37 31.73
CA ALA A 8 -63.96 14.80 31.06
C ALA A 8 -63.95 15.35 29.60
N GLY A 9 -64.44 14.58 28.60
CA GLY A 9 -64.74 15.04 27.22
C GLY A 9 -66.04 15.87 27.17
N ALA A 10 -66.62 16.29 26.04
CA ALA A 10 -66.47 15.98 24.62
C ALA A 10 -67.27 17.04 23.79
N GLY A 11 -67.10 17.09 22.47
CA GLY A 11 -68.08 17.74 21.57
C GLY A 11 -67.54 18.18 20.21
N ASP A 12 -67.67 17.31 19.21
CA ASP A 12 -67.65 17.63 17.76
C ASP A 12 -69.12 17.90 17.32
N PRO A 13 -69.40 18.77 16.31
CA PRO A 13 -69.57 18.21 14.96
C PRO A 13 -69.18 19.13 13.77
N ALA A 14 -68.85 18.45 12.66
CA ALA A 14 -69.16 18.77 11.25
C ALA A 14 -68.21 19.65 10.39
N ARG A 15 -67.75 19.01 9.29
CA ARG A 15 -67.08 19.52 8.06
C ARG A 15 -68.11 20.16 7.08
N PRO A 16 -67.78 20.75 5.89
CA PRO A 16 -66.53 20.67 5.10
C PRO A 16 -66.04 21.93 4.32
N HIS A 17 -64.82 21.79 3.74
CA HIS A 17 -64.29 22.34 2.46
C HIS A 17 -63.02 23.22 2.47
N ARG A 18 -61.98 22.64 1.84
CA ARG A 18 -61.07 23.16 0.78
C ARG A 18 -60.04 24.28 1.05
N LEU A 19 -58.82 23.92 0.61
CA LEU A 19 -57.80 24.70 -0.13
C LEU A 19 -56.86 25.68 0.60
N ARG A 20 -55.61 25.19 0.72
CA ARG A 20 -54.29 25.85 0.57
C ARG A 20 -54.24 27.37 0.35
N TRP A 21 -53.46 28.04 1.21
CA TRP A 21 -52.74 29.31 0.98
C TRP A 21 -51.37 29.16 1.67
N SER A 22 -50.17 29.34 1.08
CA SER A 22 -49.50 30.48 0.37
C SER A 22 -48.30 30.92 1.25
N ILE A 23 -47.12 31.30 0.74
CA ILE A 23 -46.65 32.69 0.45
C ILE A 23 -45.13 32.53 0.12
N ALA A 24 -44.55 32.90 -1.03
CA ALA A 24 -44.34 34.19 -1.73
C ALA A 24 -43.36 35.17 -1.00
N VAL A 25 -42.10 35.29 -1.48
CA VAL A 25 -41.51 36.46 -2.20
C VAL A 25 -41.27 37.73 -1.35
N ALA A 26 -40.02 38.22 -1.31
CA ALA A 26 -39.66 39.63 -1.62
C ALA A 26 -38.13 39.89 -1.61
N LEU A 27 -37.71 40.72 -2.57
CA LEU A 27 -36.35 41.15 -2.97
C LEU A 27 -35.98 42.54 -2.39
N ALA A 28 -34.67 42.81 -2.23
CA ALA A 28 -33.96 44.08 -2.54
C ALA A 28 -32.44 43.90 -2.23
N LEU A 29 -31.50 43.83 -3.20
CA LEU A 29 -30.76 44.90 -3.94
C LEU A 29 -29.94 45.86 -3.04
N VAL A 30 -28.69 46.33 -3.28
CA VAL A 30 -27.54 46.09 -4.21
C VAL A 30 -26.31 46.92 -3.71
N GLY A 31 -25.06 46.45 -3.96
CA GLY A 31 -23.77 47.21 -4.08
C GLY A 31 -23.11 47.82 -2.81
N CYS A 32 -21.80 47.87 -2.56
CA CYS A 32 -20.57 47.76 -3.38
C CYS A 32 -19.34 47.27 -2.56
N VAL A 33 -18.37 46.70 -3.30
CA VAL A 33 -16.90 46.52 -3.12
C VAL A 33 -16.21 46.95 -1.80
N ALA A 34 -15.51 45.98 -1.16
CA ALA A 34 -14.11 46.03 -0.68
C ALA A 34 -13.91 45.26 0.65
N LEU A 35 -12.80 44.51 0.72
CA LEU A 35 -12.14 43.95 1.91
C LEU A 35 -12.81 42.78 2.67
N GLY A 36 -12.15 41.61 2.56
CA GLY A 36 -11.70 40.87 3.75
C GLY A 36 -12.63 39.80 4.34
N LEU A 37 -12.07 38.58 4.47
CA LEU A 37 -12.48 37.48 5.37
C LEU A 37 -13.74 36.74 4.90
N GLY A 38 -13.71 35.48 4.47
CA GLY A 38 -13.05 34.31 5.07
C GLY A 38 -14.08 33.55 5.91
N LEU A 39 -14.50 32.35 5.47
CA LEU A 39 -15.09 31.24 6.26
C LEU A 39 -15.41 30.08 5.29
N ARG A 40 -14.57 29.03 5.22
CA ARG A 40 -14.75 27.72 5.89
C ARG A 40 -16.11 27.07 5.63
N GLY A 41 -16.14 26.14 4.68
CA GLY A 41 -17.27 25.24 4.45
C GLY A 41 -16.97 24.16 3.42
N GLY A 42 -16.01 23.26 3.71
CA GLY A 42 -15.59 22.25 2.75
C GLY A 42 -14.81 21.09 3.35
N ALA A 43 -15.33 20.44 4.40
CA ALA A 43 -14.69 19.25 4.98
C ALA A 43 -15.66 18.13 5.39
N ARG A 44 -16.98 18.36 5.36
CA ARG A 44 -17.98 17.33 5.69
C ARG A 44 -18.48 16.53 4.50
N ALA A 45 -18.52 17.11 3.30
CA ALA A 45 -19.02 16.42 2.09
C ALA A 45 -18.04 15.34 1.58
N THR A 46 -16.72 15.55 1.70
CA THR A 46 -15.70 14.60 1.24
C THR A 46 -15.58 13.36 2.12
N ARG A 47 -15.92 13.46 3.42
CA ARG A 47 -15.89 12.32 4.36
C ARG A 47 -17.03 11.31 4.11
N LEU A 48 -18.20 11.78 3.67
CA LEU A 48 -19.33 10.89 3.35
C LEU A 48 -19.12 10.13 2.03
N VAL A 49 -18.41 10.74 1.07
CA VAL A 49 -18.16 10.15 -0.25
C VAL A 49 -17.10 9.04 -0.20
N ALA A 50 -16.06 9.18 0.64
CA ALA A 50 -15.06 8.13 0.82
C ALA A 50 -15.63 6.88 1.54
N GLY A 51 -16.44 7.08 2.59
CA GLY A 51 -17.13 5.98 3.28
C GLY A 51 -18.15 5.25 2.38
N ARG A 52 -18.83 5.98 1.49
CA ARG A 52 -19.73 5.38 0.49
C ARG A 52 -18.98 4.67 -0.65
N ALA A 53 -17.76 5.06 -1.00
CA ALA A 53 -16.96 4.39 -2.02
C ALA A 53 -16.46 3.00 -1.56
N VAL A 54 -16.05 2.87 -0.28
CA VAL A 54 -15.75 1.56 0.32
C VAL A 54 -16.99 0.67 0.37
N GLN A 55 -18.16 1.26 0.66
CA GLN A 55 -19.43 0.54 0.68
C GLN A 55 -19.95 0.18 -0.73
N ALA A 56 -19.67 1.01 -1.74
CA ALA A 56 -19.96 0.73 -3.16
C ALA A 56 -19.01 -0.31 -3.76
N ALA A 57 -17.75 -0.38 -3.31
CA ALA A 57 -16.84 -1.47 -3.64
C ALA A 57 -17.25 -2.79 -2.97
N ALA A 58 -17.77 -2.74 -1.74
CA ALA A 58 -18.33 -3.91 -1.05
C ALA A 58 -19.69 -4.39 -1.64
N THR A 59 -20.39 -3.53 -2.40
CA THR A 59 -21.73 -3.84 -2.97
C THR A 59 -21.76 -3.91 -4.50
N ARG A 60 -20.68 -3.59 -5.22
CA ARG A 60 -20.61 -3.86 -6.67
C ARG A 60 -20.43 -5.35 -6.93
N THR A 61 -21.56 -5.93 -7.29
CA THR A 61 -21.80 -7.27 -7.79
C THR A 61 -20.88 -7.65 -8.95
N GLY A 62 -19.82 -8.40 -8.66
CA GLY A 62 -19.44 -9.52 -9.48
C GLY A 62 -20.13 -10.75 -8.90
N ALA A 63 -21.15 -11.28 -9.59
CA ALA A 63 -21.52 -12.67 -9.34
C ALA A 63 -20.25 -13.50 -9.58
N LEU A 64 -19.86 -14.35 -8.63
CA LEU A 64 -18.90 -15.42 -8.87
C LEU A 64 -19.40 -16.21 -10.09
N ARG A 65 -18.95 -15.84 -11.27
CA ARG A 65 -19.21 -16.56 -12.51
C ARG A 65 -17.87 -17.10 -12.94
N TRP A 66 -17.63 -18.36 -12.58
CA TRP A 66 -16.59 -19.12 -13.22
C TRP A 66 -16.77 -19.06 -14.73
N PRO A 67 -15.69 -18.93 -15.51
CA PRO A 67 -15.79 -19.00 -16.96
C PRO A 67 -16.44 -20.34 -17.38
N PRO A 68 -17.33 -20.33 -18.39
CA PRO A 68 -17.88 -21.58 -18.92
C PRO A 68 -16.76 -22.42 -19.56
N ARG A 69 -16.93 -23.76 -19.52
CA ARG A 69 -15.96 -24.73 -20.06
C ARG A 69 -15.48 -24.33 -21.47
N SER A 70 -14.18 -24.37 -21.71
CA SER A 70 -13.66 -24.61 -23.06
C SER A 70 -13.70 -26.12 -23.30
N SER A 71 -14.58 -26.58 -24.18
CA SER A 71 -14.54 -27.96 -24.65
C SER A 71 -13.35 -28.12 -25.58
N SER A 72 -12.35 -28.88 -25.17
CA SER A 72 -11.28 -29.33 -26.06
C SER A 72 -11.84 -30.24 -27.15
N ALA A 73 -11.73 -29.80 -28.40
CA ALA A 73 -11.76 -30.67 -29.58
C ALA A 73 -10.34 -30.69 -30.16
N PRO A 74 -9.88 -31.83 -30.72
CA PRO A 74 -8.47 -32.02 -31.06
C PRO A 74 -8.09 -31.18 -32.29
N ALA A 75 -6.88 -30.62 -32.25
CA ALA A 75 -6.25 -29.92 -33.36
C ALA A 75 -6.03 -30.89 -34.53
N THR A 76 -6.70 -30.62 -35.66
CA THR A 76 -6.28 -31.06 -36.99
C THR A 76 -6.62 -29.99 -38.02
N SER A 77 -5.72 -29.84 -38.99
CA SER A 77 -5.76 -29.01 -40.21
C SER A 77 -5.46 -27.50 -40.07
N GLU A 78 -4.34 -27.10 -40.67
CA GLU A 78 -4.06 -25.76 -41.19
C GLU A 78 -5.19 -25.28 -42.13
N PRO A 79 -5.41 -23.97 -42.22
CA PRO A 79 -5.93 -23.39 -43.44
C PRO A 79 -4.99 -22.33 -44.03
N SER A 80 -4.62 -22.63 -45.27
CA SER A 80 -4.06 -21.81 -46.33
C SER A 80 -4.59 -20.37 -46.39
N LEU A 81 -3.68 -19.43 -46.64
CA LEU A 81 -3.95 -18.06 -47.07
C LEU A 81 -4.76 -18.01 -48.38
N PRO A 82 -5.70 -17.06 -48.53
CA PRO A 82 -6.11 -16.57 -49.83
C PRO A 82 -5.56 -15.16 -50.11
N THR A 83 -5.00 -15.03 -51.31
CA THR A 83 -4.58 -13.81 -52.01
C THR A 83 -5.71 -12.80 -52.21
N ALA A 84 -5.34 -11.51 -52.19
CA ALA A 84 -6.20 -10.35 -52.44
C ALA A 84 -6.79 -10.31 -53.86
N PRO A 85 -7.89 -9.54 -54.06
CA PRO A 85 -7.90 -8.59 -55.16
C PRO A 85 -8.44 -7.19 -54.79
N GLY A 86 -7.75 -6.19 -55.33
CA GLY A 86 -8.21 -4.95 -55.98
C GLY A 86 -9.44 -4.17 -55.49
N ALA A 87 -9.15 -2.96 -55.01
CA ALA A 87 -9.86 -1.67 -55.09
C ALA A 87 -11.24 -1.56 -55.78
N SER A 88 -12.19 -0.92 -55.08
CA SER A 88 -13.11 0.10 -55.63
C SER A 88 -13.67 1.01 -54.53
N GLU A 89 -13.89 2.27 -54.89
CA GLU A 89 -14.11 3.49 -54.09
C GLU A 89 -15.58 3.70 -53.57
N PRO A 90 -15.94 4.82 -52.89
CA PRO A 90 -16.70 4.83 -51.63
C PRO A 90 -18.23 5.03 -51.77
N PHE A 91 -18.98 4.61 -50.73
CA PHE A 91 -20.41 4.89 -50.61
C PHE A 91 -20.75 5.83 -49.44
N ALA A 92 -21.72 6.69 -49.74
CA ALA A 92 -22.19 7.87 -49.02
C ALA A 92 -22.82 7.62 -47.65
N ALA A 93 -22.73 8.63 -46.77
CA ALA A 93 -23.43 8.72 -45.50
C ALA A 93 -24.93 9.07 -45.69
N PRO A 94 -25.86 8.52 -44.88
CA PRO A 94 -27.26 8.91 -44.95
C PRO A 94 -27.57 10.15 -44.09
N ALA A 95 -28.53 10.93 -44.61
CA ALA A 95 -29.01 12.22 -44.11
C ALA A 95 -29.79 12.16 -42.79
N ALA A 96 -29.74 13.25 -42.02
CA ALA A 96 -30.55 13.50 -40.83
C ALA A 96 -31.87 14.21 -41.16
N PRO A 97 -32.97 13.98 -40.39
CA PRO A 97 -34.23 14.67 -40.60
C PRO A 97 -34.28 16.04 -39.91
N HIS A 98 -34.89 17.01 -40.60
CA HIS A 98 -35.11 18.40 -40.17
C HIS A 98 -36.33 18.54 -39.23
N GLY A 99 -36.19 19.35 -38.18
CA GLY A 99 -37.27 19.81 -37.29
C GLY A 99 -36.82 21.02 -36.44
N PRO A 100 -37.73 21.92 -36.02
CA PRO A 100 -37.40 23.31 -35.72
C PRO A 100 -36.89 23.51 -34.28
N ALA A 101 -35.57 23.49 -34.10
CA ALA A 101 -34.88 23.97 -32.89
C ALA A 101 -33.62 24.80 -33.22
N ALA A 102 -33.59 25.43 -34.40
CA ALA A 102 -32.38 26.00 -35.00
C ALA A 102 -32.19 27.52 -34.79
N VAL A 103 -32.93 28.17 -33.88
CA VAL A 103 -32.78 29.63 -33.66
C VAL A 103 -32.25 29.99 -32.26
N LEU A 104 -32.04 29.02 -31.36
CA LEU A 104 -31.44 29.27 -30.04
C LEU A 104 -29.99 28.76 -29.90
N TRP A 105 -29.41 28.20 -30.96
CA TRP A 105 -28.05 27.63 -30.96
C TRP A 105 -27.00 28.46 -31.72
N THR A 106 -27.40 29.48 -32.48
CA THR A 106 -26.48 30.35 -33.22
C THR A 106 -25.88 31.48 -32.37
N GLY A 107 -26.51 31.85 -31.24
CA GLY A 107 -26.00 32.86 -30.31
C GLY A 107 -24.94 32.36 -29.31
N LEU A 108 -25.02 31.09 -28.90
CA LEU A 108 -24.09 30.52 -27.89
C LEU A 108 -22.75 30.07 -28.52
N ALA A 109 -22.76 29.67 -29.79
CA ALA A 109 -21.56 29.29 -30.54
C ALA A 109 -20.65 30.51 -30.87
N ALA A 110 -21.24 31.69 -31.07
CA ALA A 110 -20.48 32.92 -31.34
C ALA A 110 -19.71 33.44 -30.11
N LEU A 111 -20.26 33.28 -28.89
CA LEU A 111 -19.61 33.68 -27.64
C LEU A 111 -18.52 32.68 -27.18
N LEU A 112 -18.68 31.39 -27.48
CA LEU A 112 -17.65 30.36 -27.22
C LEU A 112 -16.51 30.41 -28.24
N GLY A 113 -16.77 30.81 -29.49
CA GLY A 113 -15.75 31.00 -30.53
C GLY A 113 -14.79 32.16 -30.24
N ALA A 114 -15.30 33.28 -29.72
CA ALA A 114 -14.47 34.44 -29.38
C ALA A 114 -13.56 34.19 -28.16
N ALA A 115 -14.02 33.42 -27.17
CA ALA A 115 -13.23 33.03 -26.00
C ALA A 115 -12.11 32.02 -26.36
N LEU A 116 -12.33 31.14 -27.33
CA LEU A 116 -11.34 30.16 -27.78
C LEU A 116 -10.25 30.81 -28.65
N ALA A 117 -10.58 31.83 -29.44
CA ALA A 117 -9.62 32.61 -30.23
C ALA A 117 -8.69 33.47 -29.36
N ALA A 118 -9.19 34.05 -28.26
CA ALA A 118 -8.38 34.81 -27.31
C ALA A 118 -7.40 33.92 -26.50
N VAL A 119 -7.78 32.67 -26.21
CA VAL A 119 -6.92 31.68 -25.52
C VAL A 119 -5.88 31.07 -26.45
N LEU A 120 -6.18 30.95 -27.75
CA LEU A 120 -5.23 30.47 -28.76
C LEU A 120 -4.23 31.56 -29.21
N ALA A 121 -4.61 32.84 -29.16
CA ALA A 121 -3.68 33.96 -29.40
C ALA A 121 -2.66 34.19 -28.28
N LEU A 122 -2.88 33.65 -27.08
CA LEU A 122 -1.93 33.66 -25.96
C LEU A 122 -0.95 32.47 -25.96
N ARG A 123 -1.04 31.55 -26.94
CA ARG A 123 -0.18 30.37 -27.06
C ARG A 123 0.88 30.43 -28.15
N GLN A 124 1.05 31.56 -28.83
CA GLN A 124 2.12 31.76 -29.81
C GLN A 124 3.01 32.94 -29.38
N ARG A 125 3.93 32.68 -28.45
CA ARG A 125 5.19 33.42 -28.34
C ARG A 125 6.34 32.42 -28.45
N PRO A 126 7.37 32.70 -29.26
CA PRO A 126 8.52 31.82 -29.36
C PRO A 126 9.21 31.73 -28.00
N GLN A 127 9.47 30.51 -27.53
CA GLN A 127 10.36 30.28 -26.39
C GLN A 127 11.80 30.64 -26.83
N PRO A 128 12.46 31.60 -26.17
CA PRO A 128 13.88 31.85 -26.39
C PRO A 128 14.70 30.68 -25.81
N SER A 129 15.75 30.33 -26.54
CA SER A 129 16.84 29.45 -26.12
C SER A 129 17.34 29.78 -24.71
N THR A 130 17.58 28.72 -23.92
CA THR A 130 18.42 28.68 -22.69
C THR A 130 18.10 29.72 -21.60
N PRO A 131 17.71 29.30 -20.37
CA PRO A 131 17.61 30.27 -19.28
C PRO A 131 19.01 30.74 -18.86
N LEU A 132 19.33 31.99 -19.16
CA LEU A 132 20.42 32.80 -18.61
C LEU A 132 20.19 33.04 -17.10
N TRP A 133 20.35 32.02 -16.28
CA TRP A 133 20.69 32.17 -14.85
C TRP A 133 21.94 31.40 -14.43
N ALA A 134 22.66 30.79 -15.39
CA ALA A 134 24.06 30.46 -15.18
C ALA A 134 24.86 31.76 -15.32
N MET A 135 25.52 32.16 -14.22
CA MET A 135 26.38 33.35 -14.03
C MET A 135 25.70 34.52 -13.29
N ALA A 136 25.54 34.36 -11.97
CA ALA A 136 25.80 35.43 -11.02
C ALA A 136 26.15 34.85 -9.64
N THR A 137 27.42 35.05 -9.29
CA THR A 137 28.02 35.03 -7.95
C THR A 137 27.90 33.75 -7.12
N THR A 138 28.91 32.89 -7.29
CA THR A 138 29.55 32.17 -6.18
C THR A 138 30.03 33.19 -5.14
N THR A 139 29.13 33.68 -4.29
CA THR A 139 29.51 34.07 -2.93
C THR A 139 29.66 32.77 -2.18
N GLY A 140 30.89 32.44 -1.79
CA GLY A 140 31.17 31.26 -0.97
C GLY A 140 30.36 31.31 0.33
N ALA A 141 29.19 30.68 0.33
CA ALA A 141 28.68 30.09 1.54
C ALA A 141 29.63 28.92 1.79
N SER A 142 30.63 29.13 2.65
CA SER A 142 31.36 28.01 3.22
C SER A 142 30.32 27.03 3.73
N ASP A 143 30.39 25.76 3.29
CA ASP A 143 29.53 24.73 3.83
C ASP A 143 29.52 24.82 5.36
N PRO A 144 28.35 24.76 5.99
CA PRO A 144 28.28 24.82 7.44
C PRO A 144 29.24 23.76 8.02
N PRO A 145 30.05 24.12 9.02
CA PRO A 145 31.02 23.20 9.56
C PRO A 145 30.31 21.96 10.10
N MET A 146 30.72 20.79 9.63
CA MET A 146 30.16 19.49 10.06
C MET A 146 30.07 19.42 11.58
N LEU A 147 28.89 19.08 12.11
CA LEU A 147 28.59 18.96 13.54
C LEU A 147 28.97 17.58 14.08
N VAL A 148 28.96 16.57 13.21
CA VAL A 148 29.39 15.20 13.51
C VAL A 148 30.93 15.13 13.49
N VAL A 149 31.53 14.51 14.51
CA VAL A 149 33.01 14.46 14.63
C VAL A 149 33.63 13.29 13.88
N ALA A 150 32.84 12.24 13.61
CA ALA A 150 33.22 10.87 13.25
C ALA A 150 34.58 10.72 12.50
N PRO A 151 35.71 10.70 13.24
CA PRO A 151 37.03 10.60 12.64
C PRO A 151 37.27 9.16 12.17
N GLY A 152 37.80 8.98 10.97
CA GLY A 152 38.05 7.64 10.42
C GLY A 152 36.79 6.89 10.00
N LEU A 153 35.66 7.59 9.87
CA LEU A 153 34.43 7.00 9.34
C LEU A 153 34.64 6.58 7.88
N PRO A 154 34.45 5.30 7.51
CA PRO A 154 34.69 4.85 6.15
C PRO A 154 33.77 5.58 5.15
N SER A 155 34.19 5.66 3.87
CA SER A 155 33.32 6.12 2.79
C SER A 155 32.18 5.13 2.54
N TRP A 156 31.12 5.56 1.85
CA TRP A 156 30.07 4.64 1.40
C TRP A 156 30.62 3.50 0.56
N ASP A 157 31.59 3.77 -0.33
CA ASP A 157 32.25 2.73 -1.13
C ASP A 157 32.97 1.71 -0.26
N ALA A 158 33.75 2.17 0.73
CA ALA A 158 34.44 1.28 1.65
C ALA A 158 33.45 0.44 2.51
N LEU A 159 32.32 1.03 2.93
CA LEU A 159 31.27 0.30 3.64
C LEU A 159 30.60 -0.73 2.72
N GLN A 160 30.31 -0.35 1.47
CA GLN A 160 29.73 -1.24 0.46
C GLN A 160 30.67 -2.42 0.17
N GLU A 161 31.97 -2.16 -0.01
CA GLU A 161 32.99 -3.21 -0.18
C GLU A 161 33.01 -4.18 1.01
N ARG A 162 32.99 -3.65 2.24
CA ARG A 162 32.93 -4.48 3.45
C ARG A 162 31.67 -5.35 3.50
N VAL A 163 30.50 -4.79 3.18
CA VAL A 163 29.27 -5.58 3.11
C VAL A 163 29.40 -6.67 2.04
N LEU A 164 29.87 -6.33 0.83
CA LEU A 164 30.05 -7.26 -0.29
C LEU A 164 31.14 -8.32 -0.05
N ALA A 165 32.03 -8.11 0.91
CA ALA A 165 32.98 -9.13 1.35
C ALA A 165 32.35 -10.22 2.22
N THR A 166 31.16 -9.99 2.77
CA THR A 166 30.45 -10.97 3.61
C THR A 166 29.65 -11.99 2.78
N PRO A 167 29.42 -13.23 3.27
CA PRO A 167 28.57 -14.20 2.58
C PRO A 167 27.15 -13.68 2.28
N THR A 168 26.55 -12.95 3.23
CA THR A 168 25.22 -12.34 3.07
C THR A 168 25.22 -11.27 1.98
N GLY A 169 26.22 -10.37 1.97
CA GLY A 169 26.34 -9.35 0.94
C GLY A 169 26.55 -9.93 -0.46
N GLN A 170 27.40 -10.96 -0.59
CA GLN A 170 27.60 -11.67 -1.86
C GLN A 170 26.32 -12.33 -2.36
N HIS A 171 25.57 -12.98 -1.46
CA HIS A 171 24.29 -13.58 -1.82
C HIS A 171 23.28 -12.53 -2.29
N LEU A 172 23.14 -11.42 -1.57
CA LEU A 172 22.22 -10.34 -1.95
C LEU A 172 22.60 -9.69 -3.28
N GLN A 173 23.89 -9.47 -3.52
CA GLN A 173 24.41 -8.95 -4.79
C GLN A 173 24.14 -9.90 -5.95
N ARG A 174 24.40 -11.21 -5.77
CA ARG A 174 24.06 -12.23 -6.78
C ARG A 174 22.57 -12.23 -7.11
N GLN A 175 21.70 -12.14 -6.11
CA GLN A 175 20.25 -12.08 -6.34
C GLN A 175 19.82 -10.82 -7.12
N VAL A 176 20.55 -9.72 -6.98
CA VAL A 176 20.31 -8.50 -7.77
C VAL A 176 20.68 -8.73 -9.23
N GLU A 177 21.83 -9.34 -9.49
CA GLU A 177 22.30 -9.66 -10.84
C GLU A 177 21.36 -10.65 -11.55
N LEU A 178 20.92 -11.69 -10.83
CA LEU A 178 19.94 -12.65 -11.34
C LEU A 178 18.62 -11.95 -11.71
N ARG A 179 18.09 -11.08 -10.84
CA ARG A 179 16.83 -10.35 -11.11
C ARG A 179 16.93 -9.39 -12.29
N ALA A 180 18.12 -8.83 -12.54
CA ALA A 180 18.33 -7.95 -13.68
C ALA A 180 18.14 -8.68 -15.03
N VAL A 181 18.39 -9.99 -15.06
CA VAL A 181 18.21 -10.84 -16.24
C VAL A 181 16.94 -11.69 -16.19
N GLY A 182 16.00 -11.38 -15.28
CA GLY A 182 14.72 -12.08 -15.17
C GLY A 182 14.75 -13.39 -14.37
N GLU A 183 15.86 -13.67 -13.71
CA GLU A 183 16.10 -14.84 -12.88
C GLU A 183 16.15 -14.47 -11.39
N GLY A 184 16.37 -15.47 -10.52
CA GLY A 184 16.48 -15.26 -9.07
C GLY A 184 15.15 -15.23 -8.34
N ASP A 185 15.24 -14.99 -7.03
CA ASP A 185 14.12 -15.16 -6.11
C ASP A 185 13.10 -14.01 -6.23
N PRO A 186 11.80 -14.28 -5.99
CA PRO A 186 10.79 -13.24 -5.90
C PRO A 186 11.21 -12.12 -4.94
N HIS A 187 11.03 -10.87 -5.37
CA HIS A 187 11.41 -9.71 -4.58
C HIS A 187 10.70 -8.44 -5.06
N ILE A 188 10.52 -7.48 -4.16
CA ILE A 188 9.78 -6.23 -4.42
C ILE A 188 10.33 -5.44 -5.62
N ASP A 189 11.63 -5.57 -5.91
CA ASP A 189 12.35 -4.87 -7.00
C ASP A 189 12.34 -5.58 -8.35
N THR A 190 11.70 -6.72 -8.43
CA THR A 190 11.66 -7.52 -9.64
C THR A 190 10.86 -6.82 -10.75
N ALA A 191 11.55 -6.40 -11.81
CA ALA A 191 10.94 -5.81 -13.01
C ALA A 191 10.63 -6.85 -14.11
N LEU A 192 11.29 -8.02 -14.06
CA LEU A 192 11.24 -9.08 -15.06
C LEU A 192 11.29 -10.43 -14.37
N ARG A 193 10.45 -11.39 -14.78
CA ARG A 193 10.56 -12.80 -14.41
C ARG A 193 10.35 -13.72 -15.59
N LEU A 194 11.28 -14.63 -15.77
CA LEU A 194 11.35 -15.53 -16.91
C LEU A 194 11.17 -17.00 -16.54
N PHE A 195 11.58 -17.40 -15.33
CA PHE A 195 11.49 -18.79 -14.86
C PHE A 195 12.20 -19.78 -15.80
N GLY A 196 13.33 -19.38 -16.39
CA GLY A 196 14.09 -20.18 -17.37
C GLY A 196 13.51 -20.18 -18.79
N ARG A 197 12.53 -19.32 -19.09
CA ARG A 197 11.92 -19.18 -20.43
C ARG A 197 12.46 -17.96 -21.17
N PRO A 198 12.46 -17.96 -22.52
CA PRO A 198 12.89 -16.79 -23.26
C PRO A 198 11.96 -15.59 -23.05
N GLU A 199 12.51 -14.37 -23.14
CA GLU A 199 11.74 -13.13 -22.97
C GLU A 199 10.59 -12.99 -23.99
N SER A 200 10.70 -13.64 -25.15
CA SER A 200 9.63 -13.74 -26.15
C SER A 200 8.36 -14.42 -25.66
N ASP A 201 8.43 -15.21 -24.58
CA ASP A 201 7.27 -15.89 -23.99
C ASP A 201 6.44 -14.96 -23.09
N ILE A 202 6.94 -13.76 -22.79
CA ILE A 202 6.22 -12.80 -21.97
C ILE A 202 5.03 -12.26 -22.76
N ARG A 203 3.84 -12.54 -22.24
CA ARG A 203 2.58 -11.99 -22.75
C ARG A 203 1.90 -10.99 -21.80
N VAL A 204 2.39 -10.92 -20.57
CA VAL A 204 1.70 -10.17 -19.50
C VAL A 204 2.61 -9.15 -18.84
N THR A 205 2.11 -7.94 -18.69
CA THR A 205 2.71 -6.92 -17.81
C THR A 205 1.81 -6.69 -16.61
N LEU A 206 2.34 -6.88 -15.40
CA LEU A 206 1.69 -6.59 -14.13
C LEU A 206 1.99 -5.15 -13.69
N TYR A 207 0.94 -4.35 -13.56
CA TYR A 207 0.98 -3.06 -12.88
C TYR A 207 0.61 -3.26 -11.41
N ARG A 208 1.56 -3.03 -10.52
CA ARG A 208 1.37 -3.17 -9.06
C ARG A 208 1.93 -1.98 -8.29
N ASP A 209 1.57 -1.92 -7.02
CA ASP A 209 1.95 -0.80 -6.16
C ASP A 209 3.45 -0.79 -5.87
N THR A 210 4.10 0.38 -5.81
CA THR A 210 5.57 0.46 -5.66
C THR A 210 6.10 -0.19 -4.37
N ALA A 211 5.33 -0.14 -3.29
CA ALA A 211 5.77 -0.56 -1.97
C ALA A 211 5.47 -2.04 -1.64
N GLY A 212 4.56 -2.69 -2.36
CA GLY A 212 4.12 -4.06 -2.09
C GLY A 212 3.12 -4.16 -0.93
N TRP A 213 2.48 -3.05 -0.57
CA TRP A 213 1.55 -3.00 0.56
C TRP A 213 0.09 -3.14 0.13
N CYS A 214 -0.20 -3.23 -1.17
CA CYS A 214 -1.56 -3.45 -1.65
C CYS A 214 -1.92 -4.96 -1.57
N PRO A 215 -2.95 -5.37 -0.81
CA PRO A 215 -3.36 -6.77 -0.69
C PRO A 215 -3.85 -7.33 -2.02
N TYR A 216 -4.53 -6.51 -2.80
CA TYR A 216 -5.01 -6.90 -4.12
C TYR A 216 -3.85 -7.17 -5.08
N CYS A 217 -2.76 -6.38 -5.01
CA CYS A 217 -1.55 -6.63 -5.79
C CYS A 217 -0.81 -7.87 -5.30
N GLN A 218 -0.72 -8.04 -3.98
CA GLN A 218 -0.04 -9.18 -3.34
C GLN A 218 -0.54 -10.51 -3.87
N LYS A 219 -1.86 -10.78 -3.84
CA LYS A 219 -2.40 -12.07 -4.29
C LYS A 219 -2.23 -12.33 -5.78
N VAL A 220 -2.30 -11.28 -6.62
CA VAL A 220 -2.03 -11.42 -8.06
C VAL A 220 -0.55 -11.72 -8.30
N TRP A 221 0.34 -11.01 -7.62
CA TRP A 221 1.77 -11.25 -7.72
C TRP A 221 2.13 -12.66 -7.25
N MET A 222 1.62 -13.12 -6.11
CA MET A 222 1.81 -14.50 -5.66
C MET A 222 1.35 -15.51 -6.71
N LEU A 223 0.22 -15.29 -7.39
CA LEU A 223 -0.24 -16.19 -8.45
C LEU A 223 0.76 -16.29 -9.62
N PHE A 224 1.36 -15.17 -10.06
CA PHE A 224 2.42 -15.20 -11.09
C PHE A 224 3.59 -16.08 -10.66
N GLU A 225 4.00 -15.98 -9.40
CA GLU A 225 5.12 -16.72 -8.83
C GLU A 225 4.83 -18.21 -8.70
N GLU A 226 3.68 -18.56 -8.11
CA GLU A 226 3.26 -19.94 -7.89
C GLU A 226 3.08 -20.68 -9.22
N LYS A 227 2.43 -20.05 -10.21
CA LYS A 227 2.25 -20.63 -11.54
C LYS A 227 3.45 -20.50 -12.46
N ARG A 228 4.52 -19.82 -12.02
CA ARG A 228 5.73 -19.55 -12.81
C ARG A 228 5.43 -18.94 -14.19
N ILE A 229 4.49 -17.99 -14.23
CA ILE A 229 4.08 -17.29 -15.46
C ILE A 229 5.12 -16.21 -15.77
N PRO A 230 5.79 -16.22 -16.95
CA PRO A 230 6.72 -15.14 -17.31
C PRO A 230 6.02 -13.79 -17.46
N TYR A 231 6.57 -12.73 -16.85
CA TYR A 231 5.93 -11.42 -16.80
C TYR A 231 6.91 -10.26 -16.59
N ARG A 232 6.45 -9.06 -16.93
CA ARG A 232 7.09 -7.81 -16.51
C ARG A 232 6.30 -7.13 -15.40
N THR A 233 6.99 -6.34 -14.60
CA THR A 233 6.36 -5.50 -13.57
C THR A 233 6.54 -4.03 -13.90
N VAL A 234 5.45 -3.26 -13.82
CA VAL A 234 5.47 -1.80 -13.80
C VAL A 234 4.96 -1.32 -12.44
N LYS A 235 5.80 -0.59 -11.71
CA LYS A 235 5.47 -0.06 -10.38
C LYS A 235 4.71 1.26 -10.52
N ILE A 236 3.55 1.35 -9.88
CA ILE A 236 2.70 2.54 -9.84
C ILE A 236 2.46 2.96 -8.40
N ASN A 237 2.65 4.24 -8.08
CA ASN A 237 2.44 4.70 -6.71
C ASN A 237 0.98 4.52 -6.27
N MET A 238 0.77 4.16 -5.00
CA MET A 238 -0.51 4.39 -4.36
C MET A 238 -0.66 5.87 -4.04
N ARG A 239 -1.91 6.32 -3.94
CA ARG A 239 -2.21 7.73 -3.65
C ARG A 239 -1.54 8.19 -2.35
N SER A 240 -1.37 7.30 -1.37
CA SER A 240 -0.75 7.61 -0.07
C SER A 240 0.72 8.01 -0.15
N TYR A 241 1.49 7.61 -1.16
CA TYR A 241 2.93 7.91 -1.21
C TYR A 241 3.40 8.52 -2.53
N GLY A 242 2.50 9.12 -3.30
CA GLY A 242 2.86 9.95 -4.44
C GLY A 242 1.76 10.09 -5.48
N ASP A 243 1.98 11.01 -6.43
CA ASP A 243 1.12 11.11 -7.60
C ASP A 243 1.33 9.89 -8.51
N LYS A 244 0.24 9.44 -9.15
CA LYS A 244 0.28 8.41 -10.19
C LYS A 244 0.68 9.05 -11.52
N PRO A 245 1.49 8.38 -12.37
CA PRO A 245 1.86 8.93 -13.67
C PRO A 245 0.63 9.23 -14.54
N ALA A 246 0.64 10.37 -15.25
CA ALA A 246 -0.48 10.79 -16.09
C ALA A 246 -0.80 9.77 -17.20
N TRP A 247 0.24 9.16 -17.79
CA TRP A 247 0.06 8.11 -18.81
C TRP A 247 -0.72 6.89 -18.28
N PHE A 248 -0.53 6.54 -17.00
CA PHE A 248 -1.23 5.42 -16.38
C PHE A 248 -2.69 5.80 -16.13
N LEU A 249 -2.96 7.00 -15.62
CA LEU A 249 -4.31 7.49 -15.38
C LEU A 249 -5.11 7.66 -16.68
N ASN A 250 -4.45 7.99 -17.80
CA ASN A 250 -5.09 8.04 -19.11
C ASN A 250 -5.56 6.65 -19.58
N LYS A 251 -4.81 5.59 -19.27
CA LYS A 251 -5.20 4.20 -19.56
C LYS A 251 -6.22 3.67 -18.54
N ILE A 252 -6.03 3.97 -17.25
CA ILE A 252 -6.82 3.48 -16.12
C ILE A 252 -7.32 4.68 -15.30
N PRO A 253 -8.47 5.29 -15.69
CA PRO A 253 -8.99 6.49 -15.03
C PRO A 253 -9.35 6.28 -13.55
N SER A 254 -9.66 5.05 -13.14
CA SER A 254 -9.89 4.72 -11.73
C SER A 254 -8.63 4.85 -10.88
N GLY A 255 -7.45 4.72 -11.50
CA GLY A 255 -6.15 4.65 -10.84
C GLY A 255 -5.97 3.43 -9.92
N LEU A 256 -6.90 2.48 -9.92
CA LEU A 256 -6.88 1.31 -9.06
C LEU A 256 -5.82 0.30 -9.52
N LEU A 257 -5.33 -0.49 -8.58
CA LEU A 257 -4.36 -1.57 -8.77
C LEU A 257 -4.88 -2.83 -8.07
N PRO A 258 -4.48 -4.03 -8.50
CA PRO A 258 -3.58 -4.33 -9.62
C PRO A 258 -4.27 -4.14 -10.98
N VAL A 259 -3.45 -4.04 -12.03
CA VAL A 259 -3.88 -4.14 -13.43
C VAL A 259 -2.91 -5.07 -14.15
N ILE A 260 -3.39 -5.89 -15.07
CA ILE A 260 -2.53 -6.56 -16.04
C ILE A 260 -2.78 -6.03 -17.45
N GLU A 261 -1.75 -6.02 -18.27
CA GLU A 261 -1.86 -5.77 -19.72
C GLU A 261 -1.49 -7.05 -20.46
N ILE A 262 -2.42 -7.53 -21.28
CA ILE A 262 -2.24 -8.68 -22.16
C ILE A 262 -2.50 -8.22 -23.58
N ASP A 263 -1.51 -8.33 -24.45
CA ASP A 263 -1.63 -7.99 -25.87
C ASP A 263 -2.29 -6.60 -26.10
N GLY A 264 -1.92 -5.61 -25.27
CA GLY A 264 -2.44 -4.23 -25.31
C GLY A 264 -3.79 -4.00 -24.62
N LYS A 265 -4.42 -5.03 -24.04
CA LYS A 265 -5.69 -4.92 -23.31
C LYS A 265 -5.44 -4.86 -21.81
N MET A 266 -5.97 -3.82 -21.17
CA MET A 266 -5.89 -3.62 -19.72
C MET A 266 -7.02 -4.39 -19.02
N ILE A 267 -6.67 -5.15 -17.99
CA ILE A 267 -7.62 -5.96 -17.21
C ILE A 267 -7.43 -5.60 -15.74
N THR A 268 -8.53 -5.26 -15.09
CA THR A 268 -8.60 -4.86 -13.68
C THR A 268 -9.36 -5.91 -12.87
N GLU A 269 -9.56 -5.64 -11.58
CA GLU A 269 -10.19 -6.57 -10.62
C GLU A 269 -9.33 -7.80 -10.33
N SER A 270 -8.69 -7.77 -9.17
CA SER A 270 -7.71 -8.80 -8.77
C SER A 270 -8.20 -10.25 -8.87
N LEU A 271 -9.47 -10.54 -8.59
CA LEU A 271 -10.01 -11.89 -8.67
C LEU A 271 -10.27 -12.34 -10.11
N ASP A 272 -10.70 -11.42 -10.99
CA ASP A 272 -10.90 -11.70 -12.41
C ASP A 272 -9.55 -11.89 -13.11
N ILE A 273 -8.56 -11.07 -12.76
CA ILE A 273 -7.17 -11.22 -13.16
C ILE A 273 -6.65 -12.62 -12.83
N MET A 274 -6.81 -13.06 -11.58
CA MET A 274 -6.32 -14.37 -11.14
C MET A 274 -6.97 -15.53 -11.89
N GLN A 275 -8.30 -15.50 -12.05
CA GLN A 275 -9.03 -16.54 -12.81
C GLN A 275 -8.62 -16.56 -14.28
N LEU A 276 -8.45 -15.39 -14.90
CA LEU A 276 -8.03 -15.30 -16.30
C LEU A 276 -6.62 -15.84 -16.49
N LEU A 277 -5.67 -15.45 -15.62
CA LEU A 277 -4.30 -15.95 -15.69
C LEU A 277 -4.23 -17.46 -15.51
N ASP A 278 -4.99 -18.00 -14.54
CA ASP A 278 -5.05 -19.44 -14.34
C ASP A 278 -5.59 -20.18 -15.57
N SER A 279 -6.65 -19.65 -16.20
CA SER A 279 -7.24 -20.20 -17.43
C SER A 279 -6.29 -20.10 -18.64
N MET A 280 -5.65 -18.94 -18.85
CA MET A 280 -4.69 -18.74 -19.94
C MET A 280 -3.48 -19.66 -19.84
N TYR A 281 -3.09 -20.01 -18.61
CA TYR A 281 -1.95 -20.85 -18.30
C TYR A 281 -2.40 -22.17 -17.64
N ALA A 282 -3.54 -22.74 -18.07
CA ALA A 282 -4.11 -23.95 -17.48
C ALA A 282 -3.20 -25.18 -17.55
N ALA A 283 -2.33 -25.25 -18.57
CA ALA A 283 -1.33 -26.33 -18.70
C ALA A 283 -0.15 -26.19 -17.72
N GLN A 284 -0.02 -25.08 -17.00
CA GLN A 284 1.06 -24.82 -16.06
C GLN A 284 0.56 -25.04 -14.62
N PRO A 285 1.11 -25.99 -13.88
CA PRO A 285 0.77 -26.18 -12.48
C PRO A 285 1.31 -25.02 -11.61
N PRO A 286 0.74 -24.81 -10.41
CA PRO A 286 -0.42 -25.50 -9.87
C PRO A 286 -1.73 -24.99 -10.49
N GLU A 287 -2.78 -25.82 -10.44
CA GLU A 287 -4.15 -25.43 -10.75
C GLU A 287 -4.67 -24.53 -9.62
N MET A 288 -4.90 -23.24 -9.89
CA MET A 288 -5.34 -22.29 -8.87
C MET A 288 -6.87 -22.28 -8.74
N VAL A 289 -7.57 -22.53 -9.85
CA VAL A 289 -9.02 -22.64 -9.94
C VAL A 289 -9.40 -24.10 -10.15
N PRO A 290 -10.11 -24.73 -9.21
CA PRO A 290 -10.54 -26.12 -9.36
C PRO A 290 -11.37 -26.34 -10.62
N THR A 291 -11.04 -27.40 -11.35
CA THR A 291 -11.76 -27.89 -12.53
C THR A 291 -12.92 -28.82 -12.16
N ASP A 292 -12.74 -29.62 -11.09
CA ASP A 292 -13.78 -30.46 -10.48
C ASP A 292 -14.96 -29.64 -9.95
N ASP A 293 -16.18 -30.08 -10.26
CA ASP A 293 -17.39 -29.34 -9.93
C ASP A 293 -17.67 -29.31 -8.41
N GLY A 294 -17.29 -30.37 -7.69
CA GLY A 294 -17.41 -30.43 -6.22
C GLY A 294 -16.46 -29.46 -5.53
N LEU A 295 -15.18 -29.47 -5.91
CA LEU A 295 -14.17 -28.54 -5.41
C LEU A 295 -14.46 -27.10 -5.82
N ARG A 296 -15.00 -26.87 -7.01
CA ARG A 296 -15.43 -25.52 -7.45
C ARG A 296 -16.55 -24.98 -6.56
N LYS A 297 -17.58 -25.80 -6.27
CA LYS A 297 -18.64 -25.42 -5.34
C LYS A 297 -18.07 -25.11 -3.95
N LYS A 298 -17.15 -25.94 -3.47
CA LYS A 298 -16.46 -25.71 -2.19
C LYS A 298 -15.67 -24.40 -2.19
N ALA A 299 -14.94 -24.11 -3.26
CA ALA A 299 -14.21 -22.86 -3.44
C ALA A 299 -15.14 -21.65 -3.38
N GLU A 300 -16.31 -21.70 -4.01
CA GLU A 300 -17.30 -20.60 -3.90
C GLU A 300 -17.83 -20.41 -2.48
N GLU A 301 -18.12 -21.50 -1.75
CA GLU A 301 -18.54 -21.43 -0.35
C GLU A 301 -17.47 -20.76 0.52
N LEU A 302 -16.21 -21.10 0.30
CA LEU A 302 -15.06 -20.49 0.97
C LEU A 302 -14.90 -19.01 0.60
N LEU A 303 -15.04 -18.63 -0.67
CA LEU A 303 -14.99 -17.22 -1.08
C LEU A 303 -16.15 -16.39 -0.50
N ARG A 304 -17.32 -16.99 -0.28
CA ARG A 304 -18.42 -16.33 0.47
C ARG A 304 -18.06 -16.17 1.95
N LEU A 305 -17.39 -17.16 2.55
CA LEU A 305 -16.91 -17.08 3.93
C LEU A 305 -15.81 -16.02 4.08
N GLU A 306 -14.90 -15.90 3.12
CA GLU A 306 -13.87 -14.85 3.08
C GLU A 306 -14.50 -13.47 3.10
N ARG A 307 -15.51 -13.24 2.25
CA ARG A 307 -16.24 -11.97 2.20
C ARG A 307 -16.92 -11.65 3.52
N ARG A 308 -17.47 -12.66 4.19
CA ARG A 308 -18.05 -12.50 5.54
C ARG A 308 -16.98 -12.12 6.55
N LEU A 309 -15.83 -12.82 6.56
CA LEU A 309 -14.71 -12.51 7.44
C LEU A 309 -14.22 -11.07 7.25
N PHE A 310 -14.06 -10.64 5.99
CA PHE A 310 -13.69 -9.27 5.64
C PHE A 310 -14.71 -8.24 6.15
N GLY A 311 -16.01 -8.51 6.00
CA GLY A 311 -17.07 -7.65 6.50
C GLY A 311 -17.10 -7.53 8.03
N ASP A 312 -16.91 -8.66 8.73
CA ASP A 312 -16.84 -8.69 10.19
C ASP A 312 -15.59 -7.97 10.70
N TRP A 313 -14.44 -8.15 10.03
CA TRP A 313 -13.19 -7.42 10.31
C TRP A 313 -13.37 -5.91 10.13
N CYS A 314 -13.98 -5.48 9.02
CA CYS A 314 -14.25 -4.07 8.78
C CYS A 314 -15.17 -3.47 9.85
N SER A 315 -16.17 -4.23 10.28
CA SER A 315 -17.09 -3.83 11.35
C SER A 315 -16.40 -3.72 12.71
N LEU A 316 -15.42 -4.57 12.97
CA LEU A 316 -14.63 -4.58 14.20
C LEU A 316 -13.61 -3.42 14.24
N ILE A 317 -12.83 -3.21 13.18
CA ILE A 317 -11.67 -2.31 13.19
C ILE A 317 -12.04 -0.87 12.84
N PHE A 318 -12.90 -0.66 11.85
CA PHE A 318 -13.13 0.69 11.26
C PHE A 318 -14.42 1.35 11.74
N ARG A 319 -15.03 0.83 12.81
CA ARG A 319 -16.17 1.44 13.49
C ARG A 319 -15.81 1.76 14.93
N PRO A 320 -16.27 2.90 15.48
CA PRO A 320 -16.08 3.20 16.89
C PRO A 320 -16.86 2.20 17.75
N SER A 321 -16.23 1.67 18.79
CA SER A 321 -16.89 0.87 19.82
C SER A 321 -17.97 1.73 20.49
N GLY A 322 -19.23 1.26 20.49
CA GLY A 322 -20.39 2.08 20.86
C GLY A 322 -20.41 2.47 22.35
N LEU A 323 -20.76 3.74 22.64
CA LEU A 323 -20.87 4.27 24.02
C LEU A 323 -22.08 3.71 24.81
N PHE A 324 -23.04 3.06 24.15
CA PHE A 324 -24.34 2.66 24.74
C PHE A 324 -24.90 1.31 24.24
N GLY A 325 -24.07 0.35 23.80
CA GLY A 325 -24.60 -0.98 23.45
C GLY A 325 -23.60 -1.92 22.79
N GLY A 326 -23.14 -2.90 23.56
CA GLY A 326 -22.53 -4.15 23.09
C GLY A 326 -21.18 -4.03 22.38
N ALA A 327 -20.13 -3.60 23.08
CA ALA A 327 -18.75 -3.66 22.57
C ALA A 327 -18.35 -5.07 22.08
N ASP A 328 -18.98 -6.12 22.59
CA ASP A 328 -18.69 -7.51 22.23
C ASP A 328 -19.34 -7.99 20.93
N GLY A 329 -20.32 -7.27 20.36
CA GLY A 329 -21.07 -7.75 19.19
C GLY A 329 -20.19 -7.95 17.95
N PRO A 330 -19.52 -6.90 17.43
CA PRO A 330 -18.60 -7.01 16.29
C PRO A 330 -17.43 -7.97 16.55
N LYS A 331 -16.88 -7.95 17.77
CA LYS A 331 -15.79 -8.86 18.17
C LYS A 331 -16.24 -10.32 18.13
N LYS A 332 -17.37 -10.65 18.76
CA LYS A 332 -17.93 -12.00 18.78
C LYS A 332 -18.29 -12.48 17.37
N ASN A 333 -18.84 -11.61 16.51
CA ASN A 333 -19.12 -11.95 15.12
C ASN A 333 -17.83 -12.30 14.36
N PHE A 334 -16.80 -11.47 14.50
CA PHE A 334 -15.51 -11.71 13.88
C PHE A 334 -14.87 -13.01 14.41
N GLU A 335 -14.80 -13.21 15.73
CA GLU A 335 -14.26 -14.44 16.34
C GLU A 335 -15.04 -15.69 15.89
N THR A 336 -16.38 -15.60 15.79
CA THR A 336 -17.24 -16.69 15.29
C THR A 336 -16.94 -17.02 13.84
N THR A 337 -16.78 -16.00 12.99
CA THR A 337 -16.44 -16.20 11.58
C THR A 337 -15.01 -16.73 11.42
N LEU A 338 -14.06 -16.24 12.22
CA LEU A 338 -12.68 -16.74 12.24
C LEU A 338 -12.59 -18.19 12.70
N GLN A 339 -13.40 -18.62 13.66
CA GLN A 339 -13.52 -20.03 14.05
C GLN A 339 -14.04 -20.90 12.89
N LYS A 340 -14.98 -20.39 12.09
CA LYS A 340 -15.44 -21.11 10.89
C LYS A 340 -14.36 -21.23 9.83
N VAL A 341 -13.50 -20.22 9.72
CA VAL A 341 -12.34 -20.25 8.82
C VAL A 341 -11.33 -21.29 9.29
N ASP A 342 -11.02 -21.33 10.59
CA ASP A 342 -10.12 -22.34 11.16
C ASP A 342 -10.67 -23.76 10.96
N MET A 343 -11.96 -23.98 11.22
CA MET A 343 -12.61 -25.27 10.95
C MET A 343 -12.60 -25.65 9.45
N ALA A 344 -12.72 -24.66 8.55
CA ALA A 344 -12.66 -24.90 7.11
C ALA A 344 -11.24 -25.32 6.66
N LEU A 345 -10.18 -24.75 7.24
CA LEU A 345 -8.80 -25.20 7.04
C LEU A 345 -8.55 -26.60 7.60
N GLY A 346 -9.19 -26.94 8.73
CA GLY A 346 -9.14 -28.27 9.34
C GLY A 346 -9.97 -29.35 8.62
N ALA A 347 -10.73 -28.98 7.58
CA ALA A 347 -11.55 -29.93 6.83
C ALA A 347 -10.75 -30.75 5.80
N THR A 348 -9.47 -30.45 5.60
CA THR A 348 -8.56 -31.20 4.71
C THR A 348 -7.29 -31.60 5.46
N GLU A 349 -6.60 -32.64 5.00
CA GLU A 349 -5.34 -33.10 5.60
C GLU A 349 -4.19 -32.10 5.38
N GLY A 350 -4.17 -31.47 4.20
CA GLY A 350 -3.15 -30.47 3.82
C GLY A 350 -3.40 -29.10 4.45
N PRO A 351 -2.42 -28.19 4.43
CA PRO A 351 -2.57 -26.89 5.06
C PRO A 351 -3.55 -25.98 4.30
N TRP A 352 -3.85 -26.29 3.04
CA TRP A 352 -4.64 -25.47 2.13
C TRP A 352 -6.13 -25.73 2.23
N PHE A 353 -6.95 -24.72 1.93
CA PHE A 353 -8.41 -24.81 2.05
C PHE A 353 -9.05 -25.92 1.20
N LEU A 354 -8.46 -26.24 0.05
CA LEU A 354 -8.94 -27.26 -0.88
C LEU A 354 -8.09 -28.53 -0.87
N GLY A 355 -7.17 -28.65 0.10
CA GLY A 355 -6.20 -29.73 0.15
C GLY A 355 -5.14 -29.65 -0.96
N GLY A 356 -4.45 -30.76 -1.21
CA GLY A 356 -3.38 -30.83 -2.21
C GLY A 356 -2.01 -30.33 -1.72
N ALA A 357 -1.04 -30.32 -2.62
CA ALA A 357 0.34 -29.92 -2.32
C ALA A 357 0.55 -28.39 -2.37
N ASP A 358 -0.23 -27.67 -3.18
CA ASP A 358 -0.04 -26.26 -3.49
C ASP A 358 -1.26 -25.40 -3.11
N PRO A 359 -1.07 -24.11 -2.78
CA PRO A 359 -2.16 -23.20 -2.49
C PRO A 359 -3.02 -22.97 -3.73
N SER A 360 -4.32 -22.82 -3.51
CA SER A 360 -5.28 -22.45 -4.55
C SER A 360 -5.50 -20.93 -4.59
N LEU A 361 -6.31 -20.47 -5.55
CA LEU A 361 -6.80 -19.10 -5.60
C LEU A 361 -7.51 -18.69 -4.29
N VAL A 362 -8.19 -19.63 -3.63
CA VAL A 362 -8.87 -19.37 -2.36
C VAL A 362 -7.84 -18.98 -1.30
N ASP A 363 -6.76 -19.75 -1.16
CA ASP A 363 -5.70 -19.47 -0.19
C ASP A 363 -5.08 -18.08 -0.43
N LEU A 364 -4.79 -17.73 -1.69
CA LEU A 364 -4.26 -16.41 -2.05
C LEU A 364 -5.24 -15.27 -1.76
N GLN A 365 -6.54 -15.50 -1.96
CA GLN A 365 -7.58 -14.53 -1.61
C GLN A 365 -7.59 -14.25 -0.10
N TYR A 366 -7.52 -15.29 0.73
CA TYR A 366 -7.51 -15.17 2.18
C TYR A 366 -6.22 -14.53 2.70
N VAL A 367 -5.04 -15.04 2.32
CA VAL A 367 -3.76 -14.67 2.96
C VAL A 367 -3.49 -13.18 2.90
N SER A 368 -3.79 -12.55 1.76
CA SER A 368 -3.61 -11.11 1.56
C SER A 368 -4.41 -10.26 2.55
N HIS A 369 -5.59 -10.68 3.02
CA HIS A 369 -6.35 -9.91 4.01
C HIS A 369 -6.08 -10.39 5.43
N VAL A 370 -5.98 -11.70 5.66
CA VAL A 370 -5.77 -12.26 7.01
C VAL A 370 -4.45 -11.75 7.61
N GLU A 371 -3.38 -11.61 6.83
CA GLU A 371 -2.11 -11.01 7.29
C GLU A 371 -2.31 -9.60 7.89
N ARG A 372 -3.16 -8.78 7.25
CA ARG A 372 -3.53 -7.44 7.76
C ARG A 372 -4.43 -7.52 8.98
N MET A 373 -5.29 -8.53 9.07
CA MET A 373 -6.11 -8.81 10.25
C MET A 373 -5.22 -9.15 11.46
N LEU A 374 -4.17 -9.95 11.30
CA LEU A 374 -3.24 -10.27 12.38
C LEU A 374 -2.66 -9.02 13.04
N ALA A 375 -2.13 -8.10 12.22
CA ALA A 375 -1.53 -6.86 12.70
C ALA A 375 -2.57 -5.90 13.31
N SER A 376 -3.68 -5.67 12.60
CA SER A 376 -4.72 -4.70 12.98
C SER A 376 -5.51 -5.10 14.23
N CYS A 377 -5.88 -6.39 14.34
CA CYS A 377 -6.57 -6.91 15.50
C CYS A 377 -5.69 -6.85 16.75
N LEU A 378 -4.39 -7.13 16.63
CA LEU A 378 -3.45 -6.97 17.73
C LEU A 378 -3.34 -5.50 18.14
N TYR A 379 -3.05 -4.61 17.20
CA TYR A 379 -2.74 -3.21 17.49
C TYR A 379 -3.93 -2.39 17.99
N TRP A 380 -5.11 -2.52 17.36
CA TRP A 380 -6.29 -1.74 17.75
C TRP A 380 -7.19 -2.42 18.77
N LYS A 381 -7.15 -3.76 18.89
CA LYS A 381 -8.08 -4.52 19.74
C LYS A 381 -7.41 -5.35 20.83
N GLY A 382 -6.07 -5.42 20.84
CA GLY A 382 -5.33 -6.27 21.78
C GLY A 382 -5.55 -7.76 21.52
N MET A 383 -6.03 -8.12 20.33
CA MET A 383 -6.45 -9.47 20.00
C MET A 383 -5.37 -10.17 19.19
N LYS A 384 -4.52 -10.96 19.87
CA LYS A 384 -3.55 -11.85 19.23
C LYS A 384 -4.28 -13.03 18.57
N ILE A 385 -4.12 -13.19 17.26
CA ILE A 385 -4.73 -14.28 16.47
C ILE A 385 -3.71 -15.40 16.23
N ARG A 386 -2.58 -15.06 15.60
CA ARG A 386 -1.46 -15.97 15.30
C ARG A 386 -0.80 -16.46 16.58
N ARG A 387 -0.55 -17.77 16.70
CA ARG A 387 0.02 -18.40 17.91
C ARG A 387 -0.76 -18.08 19.19
N SER A 388 -2.08 -17.96 19.09
CA SER A 388 -2.96 -17.72 20.25
C SER A 388 -3.43 -19.01 20.94
N GLY A 389 -3.20 -20.17 20.31
CA GLY A 389 -3.76 -21.47 20.70
C GLY A 389 -5.23 -21.68 20.32
N LYS A 390 -5.94 -20.65 19.84
CA LYS A 390 -7.36 -20.74 19.46
C LYS A 390 -7.60 -21.21 18.02
N TYR A 391 -6.63 -20.97 17.13
CA TYR A 391 -6.78 -21.19 15.68
C TYR A 391 -5.62 -22.04 15.13
N PRO A 392 -5.50 -23.32 15.53
CA PRO A 392 -4.36 -24.16 15.18
C PRO A 392 -4.27 -24.46 13.67
N ASN A 393 -5.39 -24.51 12.94
CA ASN A 393 -5.38 -24.77 11.51
C ASN A 393 -4.96 -23.54 10.72
N LEU A 394 -5.41 -22.36 11.15
CA LEU A 394 -4.90 -21.08 10.66
C LEU A 394 -3.40 -20.97 10.92
N ASP A 395 -2.94 -21.44 12.09
CA ASP A 395 -1.53 -21.41 12.41
C ASP A 395 -0.69 -22.30 11.46
N ARG A 396 -1.15 -23.53 11.22
CA ARG A 396 -0.53 -24.46 10.27
C ARG A 396 -0.55 -23.94 8.82
N TRP A 397 -1.61 -23.26 8.44
CA TRP A 397 -1.74 -22.64 7.11
C TRP A 397 -0.75 -21.50 6.88
N PHE A 398 -0.55 -20.64 7.88
CA PHE A 398 0.50 -19.62 7.79
C PHE A 398 1.90 -20.23 7.79
N ASP A 399 2.16 -21.28 8.58
CA ASP A 399 3.45 -21.99 8.56
C ASP A 399 3.78 -22.50 7.15
N ALA A 400 2.78 -23.03 6.44
CA ALA A 400 2.94 -23.45 5.06
C ALA A 400 3.18 -22.28 4.10
N PHE A 401 2.50 -21.14 4.27
CA PHE A 401 2.75 -19.95 3.47
C PHE A 401 4.14 -19.36 3.69
N GLU A 402 4.62 -19.36 4.93
CA GLU A 402 5.93 -18.82 5.31
C GLU A 402 7.10 -19.61 4.70
N LEU A 403 6.87 -20.84 4.23
CA LEU A 403 7.83 -21.62 3.43
C LEU A 403 7.86 -21.22 1.94
N ARG A 404 6.86 -20.49 1.44
CA ARG A 404 6.74 -20.17 0.00
C ARG A 404 7.53 -18.91 -0.35
N PRO A 405 8.45 -18.95 -1.33
CA PRO A 405 9.20 -17.76 -1.75
C PRO A 405 8.31 -16.59 -2.21
N SER A 406 7.17 -16.88 -2.83
CA SER A 406 6.19 -15.88 -3.28
C SER A 406 5.61 -15.08 -2.10
N TYR A 407 5.33 -15.75 -0.98
CA TYR A 407 4.82 -15.14 0.23
C TYR A 407 5.93 -14.42 0.98
N GLN A 408 7.12 -15.02 1.13
CA GLN A 408 8.26 -14.35 1.77
C GLN A 408 8.61 -13.01 1.12
N ALA A 409 8.49 -12.92 -0.21
CA ALA A 409 8.76 -11.71 -0.97
C ALA A 409 7.68 -10.61 -0.83
N THR A 410 6.49 -10.98 -0.37
CA THR A 410 5.32 -10.10 -0.31
C THR A 410 4.81 -9.84 1.10
N LYS A 411 5.18 -10.66 2.08
CA LYS A 411 4.83 -10.51 3.48
C LYS A 411 5.40 -9.20 4.02
N SER A 412 4.56 -8.44 4.72
CA SER A 412 4.94 -7.25 5.47
C SER A 412 5.02 -7.54 6.98
N ASP A 413 5.62 -6.62 7.74
CA ASP A 413 5.60 -6.64 9.20
C ASP A 413 4.31 -6.02 9.75
N TYR A 414 4.00 -6.29 11.02
CA TYR A 414 2.79 -5.77 11.66
C TYR A 414 2.80 -4.25 11.75
N TYR A 415 3.96 -3.64 12.02
CA TYR A 415 4.10 -2.19 12.07
C TYR A 415 3.73 -1.52 10.75
N THR A 416 4.30 -1.99 9.63
CA THR A 416 4.01 -1.42 8.31
C THR A 416 2.54 -1.60 7.95
N HIS A 417 1.94 -2.75 8.27
CA HIS A 417 0.50 -2.96 8.07
C HIS A 417 -0.35 -1.93 8.82
N VAL A 418 -0.13 -1.70 10.11
CA VAL A 418 -0.98 -0.78 10.88
C VAL A 418 -0.79 0.68 10.47
N MET A 419 0.37 1.03 9.92
CA MET A 419 0.64 2.36 9.36
C MET A 419 0.04 2.56 7.97
N ASP A 420 -0.08 1.49 7.16
CA ASP A 420 -0.59 1.56 5.78
C ASP A 420 -2.06 1.14 5.61
N ILE A 421 -2.69 0.49 6.60
CA ILE A 421 -4.13 0.20 6.60
C ILE A 421 -5.02 1.47 6.53
N PRO A 422 -4.75 2.55 7.28
CA PRO A 422 -5.60 3.74 7.28
C PRO A 422 -5.93 4.33 5.90
N PRO A 423 -4.97 4.54 4.97
CA PRO A 423 -5.29 5.04 3.63
C PRO A 423 -5.97 4.00 2.72
N GLN A 424 -5.90 2.71 3.04
CA GLN A 424 -6.49 1.63 2.22
C GLN A 424 -7.95 1.36 2.58
N TYR A 425 -8.26 1.31 3.88
CA TYR A 425 -9.57 0.87 4.38
C TYR A 425 -10.29 1.93 5.23
N GLY A 426 -9.53 2.80 5.89
CA GLY A 426 -10.03 3.76 6.86
C GLY A 426 -9.31 3.64 8.21
N GLN A 427 -9.52 4.64 9.07
CA GLN A 427 -8.88 4.70 10.37
C GLN A 427 -9.38 3.58 11.30
N GLY A 428 -8.45 2.88 11.94
CA GLY A 428 -8.75 1.91 13.00
C GLY A 428 -9.10 2.59 14.34
N PHE A 429 -9.96 1.95 15.12
CA PHE A 429 -10.42 2.45 16.43
C PHE A 429 -9.89 1.56 17.55
N PHE A 430 -9.25 2.18 18.54
CA PHE A 430 -8.73 1.46 19.71
C PHE A 430 -9.83 1.05 20.67
N ASP A 431 -9.71 -0.17 21.20
CA ASP A 431 -10.37 -0.54 22.46
C ASP A 431 -9.52 -0.05 23.65
N VAL A 432 -10.16 0.10 24.80
CA VAL A 432 -9.49 0.52 26.04
C VAL A 432 -9.26 -0.70 26.92
N ASN A 433 -8.11 -1.35 26.74
CA ASN A 433 -7.68 -2.50 27.55
C ASN A 433 -6.13 -2.56 27.62
N ASP A 434 -5.60 -3.44 28.47
CA ASP A 434 -4.16 -3.54 28.71
C ASP A 434 -3.43 -4.25 27.56
N GLU A 435 -4.10 -5.18 26.88
CA GLU A 435 -3.55 -5.88 25.72
C GLU A 435 -3.24 -4.91 24.56
N VAL A 436 -4.09 -3.90 24.34
CA VAL A 436 -3.84 -2.82 23.39
C VAL A 436 -2.61 -2.01 23.82
N LYS A 437 -2.44 -1.70 25.10
CA LYS A 437 -1.25 -0.95 25.58
C LYS A 437 0.03 -1.74 25.31
N VAL A 438 0.04 -3.03 25.65
CA VAL A 438 1.17 -3.93 25.41
C VAL A 438 1.48 -4.05 23.91
N ALA A 439 0.46 -4.25 23.08
CA ALA A 439 0.63 -4.33 21.63
C ALA A 439 1.21 -3.04 21.03
N ARG A 440 0.75 -1.88 21.49
CA ARG A 440 1.25 -0.58 21.04
C ARG A 440 2.68 -0.35 21.49
N GLU A 441 3.01 -0.60 22.75
CA GLU A 441 4.38 -0.48 23.25
C GLU A 441 5.33 -1.36 22.45
N TYR A 442 4.93 -2.60 22.15
CA TYR A 442 5.71 -3.51 21.33
C TYR A 442 5.93 -2.97 19.90
N LEU A 443 4.87 -2.54 19.20
CA LEU A 443 4.93 -2.13 17.79
C LEU A 443 5.46 -0.71 17.58
N GLU A 444 5.32 0.20 18.54
CA GLU A 444 5.75 1.60 18.47
C GLU A 444 7.13 1.81 19.15
N GLY A 445 8.08 0.89 18.90
CA GLY A 445 9.48 1.06 19.30
C GLY A 445 9.97 0.17 20.45
N GLY A 446 9.08 -0.49 21.21
CA GLY A 446 9.48 -1.42 22.28
C GLY A 446 10.21 -2.64 21.75
N SER A 447 9.80 -3.18 20.60
CA SER A 447 10.45 -4.31 19.93
C SER A 447 11.72 -3.93 19.17
N TRP A 448 12.09 -2.65 19.09
CA TRP A 448 13.23 -2.14 18.29
C TRP A 448 14.36 -1.65 19.20
N ARG A 449 14.69 -2.40 20.24
CA ARG A 449 15.74 -2.04 21.20
C ARG A 449 16.84 -3.09 21.19
N LEU A 450 18.10 -2.66 21.24
CA LEU A 450 19.23 -3.58 21.32
C LEU A 450 19.48 -4.04 22.77
N PRO A 451 19.83 -5.33 22.99
CA PRO A 451 19.80 -6.41 22.01
C PRO A 451 18.36 -6.78 21.61
N LEU A 452 18.14 -7.07 20.32
CA LEU A 452 16.81 -7.44 19.81
C LEU A 452 16.38 -8.79 20.38
N ALA A 453 15.14 -8.87 20.86
CA ALA A 453 14.54 -10.07 21.43
C ALA A 453 13.41 -10.61 20.54
N LEU A 454 13.70 -10.87 19.26
CA LEU A 454 12.74 -11.45 18.32
C LEU A 454 12.76 -12.98 18.41
N SER A 455 11.58 -13.59 18.49
CA SER A 455 11.41 -15.05 18.61
C SER A 455 10.07 -15.49 18.05
N GLU A 456 9.83 -16.80 18.00
CA GLU A 456 8.51 -17.34 17.63
C GLU A 456 7.40 -16.98 18.63
N ASP A 457 7.76 -16.72 19.89
CA ASP A 457 6.82 -16.36 20.97
C ASP A 457 6.46 -14.86 21.01
N SER A 458 7.17 -14.05 20.21
CA SER A 458 6.92 -12.62 20.08
C SER A 458 5.47 -12.33 19.67
N LEU A 459 5.01 -11.07 19.89
CA LEU A 459 3.68 -10.67 19.45
C LEU A 459 3.53 -10.75 17.92
N GLU A 460 4.56 -10.37 17.18
CA GLU A 460 4.77 -10.78 15.80
C GLU A 460 5.79 -11.93 15.77
N PRO A 461 5.37 -13.18 15.48
CA PRO A 461 6.28 -14.32 15.46
C PRO A 461 7.36 -14.19 14.39
N LEU A 462 8.62 -14.40 14.78
CA LEU A 462 9.73 -14.59 13.85
C LEU A 462 9.97 -16.10 13.64
N THR A 463 9.36 -16.67 12.62
CA THR A 463 9.48 -18.11 12.31
C THR A 463 10.79 -18.46 11.61
N ALA A 464 11.19 -19.73 11.71
CA ALA A 464 12.45 -20.23 11.14
C ALA A 464 12.71 -19.83 9.67
N PRO A 465 11.74 -19.85 8.74
CA PRO A 465 11.98 -19.45 7.34
C PRO A 465 12.40 -17.97 7.17
N PHE A 466 11.99 -17.10 8.08
CA PHE A 466 12.37 -15.68 8.08
C PHE A 466 13.61 -15.40 8.95
N ASN A 467 13.96 -16.33 9.85
CA ASN A 467 15.09 -16.17 10.76
C ASN A 467 16.40 -16.70 10.14
N ARG A 468 17.10 -15.82 9.42
CA ARG A 468 18.44 -16.11 8.86
C ARG A 468 19.59 -15.81 9.84
N GLY A 469 19.27 -15.56 11.10
CA GLY A 469 20.22 -15.14 12.12
C GLY A 469 20.41 -13.62 12.20
N GLU A 470 20.83 -13.17 13.38
CA GLU A 470 20.97 -11.75 13.70
C GLU A 470 21.97 -11.04 12.78
N GLU A 471 23.12 -11.67 12.53
CA GLU A 471 24.17 -11.12 11.66
C GLU A 471 23.67 -10.92 10.24
N ALA A 472 22.99 -11.92 9.65
CA ALA A 472 22.43 -11.79 8.30
C ALA A 472 21.42 -10.63 8.21
N ALA A 473 20.59 -10.44 9.24
CA ALA A 473 19.65 -9.33 9.30
C ALA A 473 20.34 -7.97 9.36
N ARG A 474 21.42 -7.83 10.15
CA ARG A 474 22.22 -6.59 10.20
C ARG A 474 22.91 -6.31 8.86
N LEU A 475 23.48 -7.35 8.24
CA LEU A 475 24.17 -7.25 6.95
C LEU A 475 23.21 -6.90 5.81
N GLU A 476 21.96 -7.41 5.81
CA GLU A 476 20.92 -6.99 4.86
C GLU A 476 20.58 -5.51 5.02
N ALA A 477 20.37 -5.03 6.26
CA ALA A 477 20.11 -3.63 6.52
C ALA A 477 21.27 -2.73 6.05
N ALA A 478 22.51 -3.12 6.33
CA ALA A 478 23.71 -2.43 5.86
C ALA A 478 23.80 -2.39 4.33
N PHE A 479 23.56 -3.53 3.66
CA PHE A 479 23.54 -3.63 2.19
C PHE A 479 22.51 -2.67 1.56
N LYS A 480 21.29 -2.68 2.09
CA LYS A 480 20.19 -1.85 1.57
C LYS A 480 20.44 -0.37 1.78
N LEU A 481 21.02 0.00 2.93
CA LEU A 481 21.34 1.39 3.25
C LEU A 481 22.51 1.91 2.39
N CYS A 482 23.61 1.16 2.27
CA CYS A 482 24.74 1.54 1.41
C CYS A 482 24.32 1.73 -0.05
N ARG A 483 23.53 0.80 -0.59
CA ARG A 483 23.11 0.86 -1.99
C ARG A 483 22.23 2.08 -2.32
N ASN A 484 21.44 2.56 -1.37
CA ASN A 484 20.47 3.63 -1.60
C ASN A 484 20.80 4.92 -0.82
N HIS A 485 22.04 5.05 -0.33
CA HIS A 485 22.40 6.06 0.66
C HIS A 485 22.07 7.49 0.24
N GLU A 486 22.32 7.88 -1.02
CA GLU A 486 22.03 9.24 -1.50
C GLU A 486 20.54 9.61 -1.31
N ALA A 487 19.65 8.70 -1.71
CA ALA A 487 18.21 8.90 -1.56
C ALA A 487 17.79 8.85 -0.09
N VAL A 488 18.38 7.97 0.71
CA VAL A 488 18.03 7.79 2.12
C VAL A 488 18.52 8.95 2.98
N VAL A 489 19.72 9.49 2.75
CA VAL A 489 20.23 10.68 3.44
C VAL A 489 19.31 11.87 3.19
N ARG A 490 18.95 12.11 1.92
CA ARG A 490 17.98 13.16 1.57
C ARG A 490 16.60 12.87 2.16
N PHE A 491 16.17 11.62 2.26
CA PHE A 491 14.90 11.28 2.86
C PHE A 491 14.88 11.54 4.37
N ALA A 492 15.91 11.11 5.10
CA ALA A 492 16.06 11.34 6.53
C ALA A 492 16.09 12.85 6.87
N ALA A 493 16.78 13.66 6.07
CA ALA A 493 16.85 15.11 6.24
C ALA A 493 15.48 15.84 6.13
N ARG A 494 14.41 15.15 5.70
CA ARG A 494 13.03 15.69 5.77
C ARG A 494 12.51 15.84 7.20
N GLY A 495 13.07 15.10 8.17
CA GLY A 495 12.66 15.18 9.58
C GLY A 495 12.84 16.57 10.21
N CYS A 496 13.84 17.34 9.76
CA CYS A 496 14.01 18.75 10.11
C CYS A 496 13.77 19.70 8.92
N GLY A 497 13.11 19.19 7.88
CA GLY A 497 12.77 19.90 6.65
C GLY A 497 11.44 20.63 6.70
N LYS A 498 10.87 20.88 5.52
CA LYS A 498 9.56 21.52 5.38
C LYS A 498 8.49 20.46 5.12
N PRO A 499 7.33 20.54 5.78
CA PRO A 499 6.23 19.61 5.54
C PRO A 499 5.73 19.72 4.10
N GLY A 500 5.27 18.59 3.55
CA GLY A 500 4.71 18.55 2.21
C GLY A 500 3.41 19.35 2.08
N SER A 501 3.14 19.86 0.88
CA SER A 501 1.95 20.67 0.59
C SER A 501 0.64 19.90 0.67
N LYS A 502 0.66 18.57 0.43
CA LYS A 502 -0.50 17.69 0.52
C LYS A 502 -0.42 16.80 1.76
N LYS A 503 -1.57 16.57 2.42
CA LYS A 503 -1.72 15.63 3.55
C LYS A 503 -2.48 14.38 3.12
N PHE A 504 -2.15 13.25 3.74
CA PHE A 504 -2.73 11.94 3.45
C PHE A 504 -3.37 11.31 4.69
N GLN A 505 -4.18 10.27 4.49
CA GLN A 505 -4.78 9.50 5.59
C GLN A 505 -3.77 8.58 6.28
N ALA A 506 -2.71 8.16 5.59
CA ALA A 506 -1.59 7.47 6.22
C ALA A 506 -0.82 8.46 7.12
N PRO A 507 -0.64 8.19 8.42
CA PRO A 507 0.00 9.13 9.34
C PRO A 507 1.42 9.53 8.94
N LEU A 508 2.18 8.60 8.37
CA LEU A 508 3.58 8.78 7.98
C LEU A 508 3.75 9.12 6.49
N ALA A 509 2.66 9.29 5.76
CA ALA A 509 2.68 9.59 4.33
C ALA A 509 2.90 11.09 4.07
N ASP A 510 4.06 11.42 3.52
CA ASP A 510 4.48 12.78 3.19
C ASP A 510 5.40 12.85 1.96
N PRO A 511 4.97 12.33 0.80
CA PRO A 511 5.79 12.25 -0.42
C PRO A 511 6.29 13.61 -0.93
N TYR A 512 5.73 14.73 -0.48
CA TYR A 512 6.13 16.09 -0.86
C TYR A 512 6.93 16.82 0.22
N ALA A 513 7.31 16.16 1.31
CA ALA A 513 8.18 16.77 2.30
C ALA A 513 9.54 17.12 1.66
N VAL A 514 10.05 18.30 1.98
CA VAL A 514 11.29 18.84 1.41
C VAL A 514 12.38 18.70 2.45
N PRO A 515 13.53 18.09 2.11
CA PRO A 515 14.64 17.97 3.05
C PRO A 515 15.22 19.31 3.45
N ASN A 516 15.86 19.33 4.62
CA ASN A 516 16.74 20.42 4.99
C ASN A 516 18.16 20.13 4.51
N ASP A 517 18.55 20.76 3.39
CA ASP A 517 19.84 20.49 2.77
C ASP A 517 21.03 20.90 3.67
N HIS A 518 20.83 21.78 4.66
CA HIS A 518 21.85 22.19 5.64
C HIS A 518 22.42 21.02 6.45
N TYR A 519 21.59 20.02 6.79
CA TYR A 519 22.00 18.89 7.64
C TYR A 519 22.43 17.66 6.84
N LEU A 520 22.47 17.70 5.50
CA LEU A 520 22.82 16.54 4.69
C LEU A 520 24.20 15.94 5.05
N PRO A 521 25.28 16.73 5.23
CA PRO A 521 26.59 16.18 5.57
C PRO A 521 26.60 15.47 6.94
N ASP A 522 25.84 15.99 7.90
CA ASP A 522 25.74 15.41 9.24
C ASP A 522 24.89 14.14 9.26
N VAL A 523 23.75 14.16 8.55
CA VAL A 523 22.89 12.98 8.38
C VAL A 523 23.63 11.88 7.64
N ASP A 524 24.39 12.21 6.60
CA ASP A 524 25.29 11.30 5.89
C ASP A 524 26.27 10.61 6.86
N ALA A 525 27.00 11.39 7.65
CA ALA A 525 27.96 10.86 8.62
C ALA A 525 27.28 9.99 9.70
N LEU A 526 26.10 10.38 10.19
CA LEU A 526 25.34 9.56 11.14
C LEU A 526 24.91 8.22 10.52
N LEU A 527 24.42 8.22 9.28
CA LEU A 527 23.98 6.99 8.61
C LEU A 527 25.15 6.07 8.24
N ARG A 528 26.32 6.62 7.88
CA ARG A 528 27.55 5.83 7.73
C ARG A 528 27.97 5.18 9.05
N SER A 529 27.83 5.89 10.17
CA SER A 529 28.08 5.33 11.51
C SER A 529 27.09 4.20 11.84
N VAL A 530 25.81 4.36 11.48
CA VAL A 530 24.79 3.29 11.64
C VAL A 530 25.17 2.05 10.81
N VAL A 531 25.60 2.22 9.56
CA VAL A 531 26.08 1.09 8.75
C VAL A 531 27.31 0.43 9.35
N GLN A 532 28.27 1.21 9.83
CA GLN A 532 29.47 0.66 10.47
C GLN A 532 29.10 -0.19 11.68
N THR A 533 28.17 0.27 12.53
CA THR A 533 27.74 -0.49 13.71
C THR A 533 26.91 -1.72 13.36
N LEU A 534 26.13 -1.69 12.28
CA LEU A 534 25.45 -2.87 11.74
C LEU A 534 26.46 -3.94 11.29
N LEU A 535 27.49 -3.53 10.55
CA LEU A 535 28.58 -4.40 10.08
C LEU A 535 29.37 -5.00 11.25
N ASP A 536 29.73 -4.17 12.22
CA ASP A 536 30.60 -4.58 13.33
C ASP A 536 29.83 -5.35 14.42
N GLY A 537 28.49 -5.22 14.46
CA GLY A 537 27.65 -5.82 15.51
C GLY A 537 27.89 -5.23 16.90
N ASN A 538 28.38 -3.99 16.97
CA ASN A 538 28.89 -3.38 18.21
C ASN A 538 28.14 -2.10 18.63
N ALA A 539 26.95 -1.84 18.09
CA ALA A 539 26.22 -0.58 18.29
C ALA A 539 26.10 -0.13 19.76
N LEU A 540 25.81 -1.05 20.69
CA LEU A 540 25.73 -0.73 22.12
C LEU A 540 27.05 -0.21 22.68
N THR A 541 28.17 -0.86 22.35
CA THR A 541 29.51 -0.42 22.75
C THR A 541 29.85 0.92 22.07
N THR A 542 29.63 1.03 20.77
CA THR A 542 29.97 2.22 19.99
C THR A 542 29.20 3.46 20.46
N TYR A 543 27.89 3.37 20.66
CA TYR A 543 27.06 4.52 20.99
C TYR A 543 26.99 4.85 22.49
N ARG A 544 27.13 3.85 23.37
CA ARG A 544 27.07 4.08 24.84
C ARG A 544 28.44 4.24 25.49
N GLN A 545 29.51 3.71 24.88
CA GLN A 545 30.86 3.73 25.45
C GLN A 545 31.91 4.37 24.51
N GLY A 546 31.57 4.66 23.25
CA GLY A 546 32.49 5.26 22.27
C GLY A 546 32.64 6.78 22.38
N PRO A 547 33.46 7.39 21.50
CA PRO A 547 33.59 8.84 21.44
C PRO A 547 32.26 9.51 21.11
N ARG A 548 32.05 10.74 21.59
CA ARG A 548 30.84 11.52 21.27
C ARG A 548 30.68 11.61 19.75
N LEU A 549 29.54 11.17 19.23
CA LEU A 549 29.22 11.23 17.79
C LEU A 549 29.25 12.67 17.24
N VAL A 550 28.92 13.63 18.10
CA VAL A 550 28.77 15.04 17.76
C VAL A 550 29.74 15.92 18.54
N LYS A 551 30.14 17.04 17.95
CA LYS A 551 31.08 18.00 18.54
C LYS A 551 30.56 18.52 19.88
N ASP A 552 31.47 18.77 20.80
CA ASP A 552 31.13 19.44 22.04
C ASP A 552 30.68 20.87 21.79
N GLY A 553 29.70 21.34 22.56
CA GLY A 553 29.19 22.70 22.47
C GLY A 553 28.26 22.99 21.28
N ILE A 554 27.88 21.98 20.47
CA ILE A 554 26.88 22.21 19.42
C ILE A 554 25.53 22.66 20.02
N PRO A 555 24.85 23.63 19.38
CA PRO A 555 23.57 24.10 19.87
C PRO A 555 22.58 22.95 20.09
N PHE A 556 21.79 23.05 21.17
CA PHE A 556 20.77 22.05 21.48
C PHE A 556 19.80 21.83 20.31
N GLN A 557 19.45 22.91 19.60
CA GLN A 557 18.53 22.85 18.46
C GLN A 557 19.08 22.00 17.30
N ASP A 558 20.38 22.05 17.03
CA ASP A 558 20.99 21.25 15.96
C ASP A 558 20.96 19.76 16.30
N ARG A 559 21.25 19.40 17.56
CA ARG A 559 21.09 18.02 18.05
C ARG A 559 19.66 17.53 17.87
N GLN A 560 18.68 18.35 18.25
CA GLN A 560 17.26 18.01 18.08
C GLN A 560 16.88 17.85 16.60
N ASN A 561 17.48 18.64 15.70
CA ASN A 561 17.21 18.50 14.27
C ASN A 561 17.81 17.21 13.70
N LEU A 562 19.01 16.81 14.13
CA LEU A 562 19.60 15.52 13.77
C LEU A 562 18.79 14.34 14.31
N VAL A 563 18.34 14.41 15.57
CA VAL A 563 17.42 13.43 16.17
C VAL A 563 16.17 13.26 15.30
N LYS A 564 15.50 14.36 14.94
CA LYS A 564 14.32 14.32 14.07
C LYS A 564 14.61 13.67 12.72
N CYS A 565 15.81 13.84 12.15
CA CYS A 565 16.16 13.19 10.88
C CYS A 565 16.22 11.67 11.00
N LEU A 566 16.85 11.18 12.06
CA LEU A 566 16.97 9.74 12.31
C LEU A 566 15.62 9.11 12.69
N GLU A 567 14.84 9.76 13.56
CA GLU A 567 13.47 9.33 13.90
C GLU A 567 12.58 9.28 12.65
N TYR A 568 12.68 10.30 11.79
CA TYR A 568 11.91 10.37 10.56
C TYR A 568 12.18 9.18 9.64
N LEU A 569 13.46 8.79 9.48
CA LEU A 569 13.84 7.58 8.74
C LEU A 569 13.35 6.31 9.46
N ARG A 570 13.65 6.16 10.75
CA ARG A 570 13.31 4.99 11.58
C ARG A 570 11.84 4.62 11.47
N ASP A 571 10.95 5.59 11.64
CA ASP A 571 9.51 5.38 11.63
C ASP A 571 8.99 5.04 10.22
N ARG A 572 9.75 5.35 9.16
CA ARG A 572 9.34 5.18 7.76
C ARG A 572 10.09 4.08 7.02
N VAL A 573 10.95 3.32 7.70
CA VAL A 573 11.39 2.01 7.22
C VAL A 573 10.13 1.17 7.03
N GLY A 574 10.00 0.48 5.90
CA GLY A 574 8.82 -0.32 5.58
C GLY A 574 9.17 -1.68 4.99
N VAL A 575 8.35 -2.68 5.35
CA VAL A 575 8.51 -4.08 4.93
C VAL A 575 7.40 -4.44 3.93
N PRO A 576 7.66 -5.22 2.85
CA PRO A 576 8.96 -5.70 2.38
C PRO A 576 9.70 -4.69 1.48
N ARG A 577 9.17 -3.46 1.33
CA ARG A 577 9.69 -2.46 0.38
C ARG A 577 11.19 -2.22 0.51
N ASP A 578 11.65 -1.96 1.73
CA ASP A 578 13.02 -1.53 1.97
C ASP A 578 13.92 -2.75 2.25
N MET A 579 13.43 -3.68 3.07
CA MET A 579 14.13 -4.90 3.50
C MET A 579 13.16 -5.89 4.17
N GLY A 580 13.65 -7.09 4.50
CA GLY A 580 12.91 -8.09 5.27
C GLY A 580 12.65 -7.66 6.72
N PHE A 581 11.69 -8.31 7.38
CA PHE A 581 11.26 -7.96 8.75
C PHE A 581 12.42 -7.92 9.76
N PRO A 582 13.27 -8.95 9.90
CA PRO A 582 14.39 -8.90 10.86
C PRO A 582 15.38 -7.76 10.57
N ALA A 583 15.70 -7.52 9.29
CA ALA A 583 16.59 -6.45 8.88
C ALA A 583 16.00 -5.07 9.20
N ALA A 584 14.69 -4.89 9.02
CA ALA A 584 13.99 -3.65 9.36
C ALA A 584 14.02 -3.40 10.88
N MET A 585 13.84 -4.44 11.69
CA MET A 585 13.99 -4.34 13.16
C MET A 585 15.42 -3.94 13.53
N GLN A 586 16.44 -4.53 12.89
CA GLN A 586 17.85 -4.19 13.12
C GLN A 586 18.13 -2.73 12.80
N LEU A 587 17.70 -2.24 11.63
CA LEU A 587 17.90 -0.85 11.24
C LEU A 587 17.21 0.11 12.23
N ARG A 588 15.97 -0.15 12.61
CA ARG A 588 15.23 0.67 13.57
C ARG A 588 15.92 0.71 14.93
N ALA A 589 16.43 -0.43 15.41
CA ALA A 589 17.14 -0.52 16.68
C ALA A 589 18.50 0.21 16.67
N HIS A 590 19.25 0.14 15.57
CA HIS A 590 20.51 0.88 15.44
C HIS A 590 20.28 2.39 15.33
N LEU A 591 19.22 2.81 14.61
CA LEU A 591 18.80 4.22 14.57
C LEU A 591 18.40 4.73 15.96
N ASN A 592 17.75 3.91 16.80
CA ASN A 592 17.42 4.26 18.18
C ASN A 592 18.65 4.54 19.04
N GLU A 593 19.70 3.71 18.94
CA GLU A 593 20.94 3.96 19.68
C GLU A 593 21.65 5.23 19.19
N ALA A 594 21.64 5.51 17.88
CA ALA A 594 22.15 6.77 17.35
C ALA A 594 21.34 7.98 17.84
N VAL A 595 20.00 7.88 17.91
CA VAL A 595 19.12 8.92 18.49
C VAL A 595 19.43 9.16 19.96
N LEU A 596 19.62 8.09 20.75
CA LEU A 596 20.00 8.17 22.17
C LEU A 596 21.35 8.86 22.36
N ALA A 597 22.34 8.54 21.53
CA ALA A 597 23.66 9.17 21.57
C ALA A 597 23.63 10.67 21.25
N LEU A 598 22.61 11.14 20.53
CA LEU A 598 22.35 12.57 20.28
C LEU A 598 21.58 13.26 21.43
N GLY A 599 21.17 12.52 22.46
CA GLY A 599 20.34 13.01 23.56
C GLY A 599 18.83 13.00 23.27
N GLY A 600 18.40 12.26 22.25
CA GLY A 600 16.99 12.00 21.98
C GLY A 600 16.37 10.99 22.95
N ARG A 601 15.07 10.72 22.80
CA ARG A 601 14.36 9.66 23.52
C ARG A 601 13.81 8.66 22.49
N PRO A 602 14.06 7.36 22.64
CA PRO A 602 13.68 6.34 21.67
C PRO A 602 12.17 6.15 21.60
#